data_AF-A0A2Y9DK15-F1
#
_entry.id   AF-A0A2Y9DK15-F1
#
_cell.length_a   1.000
_cell.length_b   1.000
_cell.length_c   1.000
_cell.angle_alpha   90.00
_cell.angle_beta   90.00
_cell.angle_gamma   90.00
#
_symmetry.space_group_name_H-M   'P 1'
#
loop_
_entity.id
_entity.type
_entity.pdbx_description
1 polymer ?
#
loop_
_entity_poly.entity_id
_entity_poly.type
_entity_poly.pdbx_seq_one_letter_code
_entity_poly.pdbx_strand_id
1 'polypeptide(L)'
;MRLAVFFSGALLGLLAAKGAGNDCPHKKSATLLPSFTVTPTATESTTSSGTTSHRTTKSHETTSHRTTTTNTTSHRPTTVTHNPATTTSHGNATVHPTSNSTATSPGITTSPEPGPPPPSPGPTPGSKEAIGDYMWHNGSQPCVRLQAQIQIHVLYPTQDGGEMWGVSVLNPNKTKVQGSCEGAHPHLLLSFPYGQLRFGFKQDPIQSVVYMNYMAVEYNVSFPKATQWTFSAQNSSLRDLQAPLGQSFSCRNASITLSPTFHLDLLFLKLQAAQLPSTGVFGPSFSCPSDRSILLPLIIGLVLLGLLTLVLVAFCIVRRPPSTYQPL
;
A
#
# COMPACT_ATOMS: atom_id res chain seq x y z
N MET A 1 47.86 22.22 -24.87
CA MET A 1 47.44 21.48 -23.66
C MET A 1 47.46 22.39 -22.42
N ARG A 2 46.34 23.03 -22.02
CA ARG A 2 46.24 23.72 -20.69
C ARG A 2 44.85 23.70 -20.02
N LEU A 3 43.79 23.17 -20.65
CA LEU A 3 42.45 23.11 -20.03
C LEU A 3 42.29 22.03 -18.94
N ALA A 4 43.04 20.93 -19.02
CA ALA A 4 42.85 19.76 -18.14
C ALA A 4 43.20 20.00 -16.65
N VAL A 5 43.99 21.05 -16.34
CA VAL A 5 44.50 21.28 -14.97
C VAL A 5 43.42 21.86 -14.04
N PHE A 6 42.52 22.71 -14.56
CA PHE A 6 41.53 23.40 -13.72
C PHE A 6 40.45 22.48 -13.15
N PHE A 7 40.07 21.40 -13.85
CA PHE A 7 39.08 20.44 -13.34
C PHE A 7 39.62 19.56 -12.20
N SER A 8 40.94 19.38 -12.07
CA SER A 8 41.53 18.59 -10.98
C SER A 8 41.55 19.36 -9.65
N GLY A 9 41.84 20.66 -9.69
CA GLY A 9 41.93 21.50 -8.48
C GLY A 9 40.62 21.64 -7.71
N ALA A 10 39.48 21.68 -8.40
CA ALA A 10 38.16 21.81 -7.77
C ALA A 10 37.75 20.56 -6.96
N LEU A 11 38.23 19.37 -7.37
CA LEU A 11 37.82 18.10 -6.74
C LEU A 11 38.60 17.80 -5.45
N LEU A 12 39.86 18.26 -5.34
CA LEU A 12 40.68 18.07 -4.14
C LEU A 12 40.28 18.96 -2.96
N GLY A 13 39.66 20.12 -3.21
CA GLY A 13 39.31 21.08 -2.15
C GLY A 13 38.26 20.60 -1.14
N LEU A 14 37.48 19.55 -1.48
CA LEU A 14 36.37 19.05 -0.67
C LEU A 14 36.75 17.97 0.36
N LEU A 15 38.01 17.55 0.44
CA LEU A 15 38.49 16.51 1.36
C LEU A 15 39.36 17.04 2.52
N ALA A 16 39.58 18.36 2.61
CA ALA A 16 40.51 18.98 3.56
C ALA A 16 39.81 19.89 4.60
N ALA A 17 38.73 19.41 5.23
CA ALA A 17 37.98 20.15 6.26
C ALA A 17 37.70 19.29 7.51
N LYS A 18 38.73 18.98 8.29
CA LYS A 18 38.61 18.26 9.57
C LYS A 18 39.54 18.85 10.64
N GLY A 19 38.97 19.39 11.72
CA GLY A 19 39.68 19.58 13.00
C GLY A 19 39.92 21.00 13.49
N ALA A 20 38.86 21.75 13.79
CA ALA A 20 38.79 22.75 14.88
C ALA A 20 37.29 23.15 15.05
N GLY A 21 36.71 23.30 16.24
CA GLY A 21 37.30 23.28 17.59
C GLY A 21 37.19 24.65 18.26
N ASN A 22 35.99 25.03 18.70
CA ASN A 22 35.74 26.16 19.60
C ASN A 22 34.34 26.05 20.22
N ASP A 23 34.27 26.22 21.54
CA ASP A 23 33.01 26.25 22.30
C ASP A 23 32.26 27.59 22.16
N CYS A 24 30.93 27.54 22.26
CA CYS A 24 30.10 28.70 22.62
C CYS A 24 28.77 28.23 23.25
N PRO A 25 28.10 29.05 24.07
CA PRO A 25 27.52 28.56 25.33
C PRO A 25 26.08 28.07 25.29
N HIS A 26 25.74 27.19 26.23
CA HIS A 26 24.37 26.80 26.55
C HIS A 26 23.47 28.01 26.88
N LYS A 27 22.33 28.14 26.17
CA LYS A 27 21.16 28.87 26.68
C LYS A 27 19.88 28.04 26.56
N LYS A 28 19.14 28.08 27.67
CA LYS A 28 17.98 27.29 28.07
C LYS A 28 16.92 27.08 26.98
N SER A 29 16.33 25.88 26.97
CA SER A 29 15.16 25.54 26.16
C SER A 29 13.96 26.45 26.44
N ALA A 30 13.17 26.74 25.40
CA ALA A 30 11.89 27.42 25.50
C ALA A 30 10.79 26.53 24.89
N THR A 31 9.85 26.08 25.74
CA THR A 31 8.74 25.22 25.32
C THR A 31 7.69 26.05 24.58
N LEU A 32 7.58 25.86 23.26
CA LEU A 32 6.45 26.37 22.49
C LEU A 32 5.33 25.33 22.47
N LEU A 33 4.18 25.68 23.06
CA LEU A 33 2.94 24.92 22.88
C LEU A 33 2.44 25.06 21.43
N PRO A 34 1.94 23.98 20.80
CA PRO A 34 1.23 24.10 19.53
C PRO A 34 -0.11 24.82 19.75
N SER A 35 -0.31 25.95 19.09
CA SER A 35 -1.61 26.62 19.02
C SER A 35 -2.49 25.96 17.96
N PHE A 36 -3.75 25.68 18.28
CA PHE A 36 -4.72 25.10 17.35
C PHE A 36 -5.47 26.22 16.61
N THR A 37 -5.06 26.52 15.38
CA THR A 37 -5.82 27.41 14.49
C THR A 37 -6.83 26.60 13.69
N VAL A 38 -8.13 26.81 13.94
CA VAL A 38 -9.20 26.21 13.15
C VAL A 38 -9.51 27.12 11.96
N THR A 39 -9.27 26.64 10.75
CA THR A 39 -9.67 27.32 9.51
C THR A 39 -11.05 26.81 9.08
N PRO A 40 -12.11 27.65 9.05
CA PRO A 40 -13.39 27.24 8.47
C PRO A 40 -13.31 27.23 6.95
N THR A 41 -13.69 26.11 6.32
CA THR A 41 -13.88 26.05 4.87
C THR A 41 -15.11 26.87 4.49
N ALA A 42 -14.95 27.87 3.61
CA ALA A 42 -16.07 28.63 3.09
C ALA A 42 -16.84 27.83 2.02
N THR A 43 -18.16 27.81 2.12
CA THR A 43 -19.04 27.26 1.07
C THR A 43 -19.29 28.33 0.02
N GLU A 44 -18.69 28.21 -1.17
CA GLU A 44 -19.11 28.99 -2.33
C GLU A 44 -20.23 28.29 -3.09
N SER A 45 -21.37 28.98 -3.20
CA SER A 45 -22.53 28.58 -3.99
C SER A 45 -22.74 29.60 -5.10
N THR A 46 -22.47 29.23 -6.37
CA THR A 46 -22.70 30.13 -7.51
C THR A 46 -23.56 29.47 -8.58
N THR A 47 -24.58 30.21 -9.02
CA THR A 47 -25.63 29.78 -9.92
C THR A 47 -25.23 29.75 -11.40
N SER A 48 -25.97 28.92 -12.14
CA SER A 48 -26.36 29.05 -13.54
C SER A 48 -25.92 30.31 -14.30
N SER A 49 -25.30 30.10 -15.45
CA SER A 49 -25.46 30.95 -16.64
C SER A 49 -25.32 30.09 -17.89
N GLY A 50 -26.32 30.12 -18.77
CA GLY A 50 -26.31 29.41 -20.05
C GLY A 50 -26.30 30.38 -21.22
N THR A 51 -25.66 29.99 -22.32
CA THR A 51 -25.77 30.69 -23.62
C THR A 51 -25.95 29.68 -24.74
N THR A 52 -26.97 29.89 -25.55
CA THR A 52 -27.33 29.06 -26.70
C THR A 52 -26.41 29.32 -27.89
N SER A 53 -26.08 28.28 -28.66
CA SER A 53 -25.80 28.44 -30.09
C SER A 53 -26.19 27.18 -30.88
N HIS A 54 -26.97 27.36 -31.95
CA HIS A 54 -27.33 26.31 -32.91
C HIS A 54 -26.53 26.49 -34.20
N ARG A 55 -26.16 25.39 -34.90
CA ARG A 55 -26.57 25.23 -36.32
C ARG A 55 -26.29 23.85 -36.97
N THR A 56 -27.29 23.37 -37.71
CA THR A 56 -27.23 22.58 -38.96
C THR A 56 -26.18 21.47 -39.18
N THR A 57 -26.65 20.23 -39.08
CA THR A 57 -26.73 19.24 -40.18
C THR A 57 -25.74 19.32 -41.37
N LYS A 58 -25.05 18.22 -41.66
CA LYS A 58 -25.36 17.34 -42.82
C LYS A 58 -24.71 15.96 -42.70
N SER A 59 -25.22 15.00 -43.48
CA SER A 59 -24.69 13.63 -43.64
C SER A 59 -23.74 13.56 -44.84
N HIS A 60 -22.74 12.67 -44.80
CA HIS A 60 -22.41 11.67 -45.85
C HIS A 60 -21.24 10.77 -45.38
N GLU A 61 -21.25 9.50 -45.81
CA GLU A 61 -20.16 8.69 -46.43
C GLU A 61 -18.66 8.96 -46.12
N THR A 62 -17.71 8.00 -46.17
CA THR A 62 -17.63 6.54 -46.51
C THR A 62 -16.42 5.96 -45.71
N THR A 63 -16.08 4.66 -45.55
CA THR A 63 -16.51 3.32 -46.03
C THR A 63 -16.21 2.28 -44.93
N SER A 64 -16.70 1.03 -45.02
CA SER A 64 -16.07 -0.13 -44.36
C SER A 64 -16.15 -1.38 -45.27
N HIS A 65 -15.05 -2.15 -45.37
CA HIS A 65 -14.96 -3.26 -46.33
C HIS A 65 -15.24 -4.64 -45.71
N ARG A 66 -16.27 -5.27 -46.27
CA ARG A 66 -16.68 -6.68 -46.11
C ARG A 66 -15.63 -7.62 -46.73
N THR A 67 -15.40 -8.84 -46.22
CA THR A 67 -16.06 -10.09 -46.68
C THR A 67 -15.70 -11.24 -45.72
N THR A 68 -16.65 -11.91 -45.06
CA THR A 68 -17.37 -13.16 -45.47
C THR A 68 -16.40 -14.34 -45.75
N THR A 69 -16.61 -15.56 -45.25
CA THR A 69 -17.66 -16.49 -45.73
C THR A 69 -18.09 -17.51 -44.66
N THR A 70 -19.40 -17.77 -44.60
CA THR A 70 -20.07 -18.82 -43.81
C THR A 70 -20.48 -20.00 -44.68
N ASN A 71 -20.87 -21.13 -44.08
CA ASN A 71 -21.81 -22.07 -44.71
C ASN A 71 -22.69 -22.76 -43.65
N THR A 72 -23.88 -23.24 -44.06
CA THR A 72 -25.07 -23.25 -43.19
C THR A 72 -26.04 -24.41 -43.49
N THR A 73 -26.58 -25.07 -42.45
CA THR A 73 -27.77 -25.95 -42.53
C THR A 73 -28.49 -26.01 -41.16
N SER A 74 -29.77 -26.40 -41.00
CA SER A 74 -31.02 -25.73 -41.43
C SER A 74 -32.24 -26.32 -40.64
N HIS A 75 -33.43 -25.69 -40.75
CA HIS A 75 -34.79 -26.20 -40.41
C HIS A 75 -35.30 -26.27 -38.94
N ARG A 76 -35.86 -25.13 -38.49
CA ARG A 76 -37.29 -24.86 -38.10
C ARG A 76 -38.09 -25.84 -37.17
N PRO A 77 -38.90 -25.35 -36.18
CA PRO A 77 -39.58 -26.16 -35.14
C PRO A 77 -41.14 -26.22 -35.24
N THR A 78 -41.84 -26.82 -34.24
CA THR A 78 -42.89 -26.20 -33.34
C THR A 78 -43.80 -27.26 -32.64
N THR A 79 -44.32 -26.97 -31.43
CA THR A 79 -45.66 -27.32 -30.85
C THR A 79 -45.67 -28.02 -29.46
N VAL A 80 -46.72 -27.81 -28.66
CA VAL A 80 -46.93 -28.17 -27.24
C VAL A 80 -48.32 -28.82 -27.04
N THR A 81 -48.53 -29.74 -26.06
CA THR A 81 -49.84 -30.09 -25.40
C THR A 81 -49.63 -31.00 -24.16
N HIS A 82 -50.65 -31.19 -23.31
CA HIS A 82 -50.63 -31.78 -21.95
C HIS A 82 -51.06 -33.27 -21.82
N ASN A 83 -50.48 -34.02 -20.86
CA ASN A 83 -51.07 -34.81 -19.71
C ASN A 83 -52.36 -35.68 -19.89
N PRO A 84 -52.71 -36.71 -19.05
CA PRO A 84 -51.97 -37.67 -18.18
C PRO A 84 -52.31 -39.19 -18.43
N ALA A 85 -51.82 -40.15 -17.59
CA ALA A 85 -52.59 -41.25 -16.92
C ALA A 85 -51.99 -42.71 -16.83
N THR A 86 -51.43 -43.04 -15.65
CA THR A 86 -51.65 -44.25 -14.78
C THR A 86 -51.23 -45.73 -15.07
N THR A 87 -50.61 -46.35 -14.04
CA THR A 87 -50.71 -47.76 -13.48
C THR A 87 -50.05 -49.01 -14.11
N THR A 88 -49.13 -49.63 -13.36
CA THR A 88 -49.16 -50.99 -12.71
C THR A 88 -47.73 -51.37 -12.21
N SER A 89 -47.45 -52.31 -11.29
CA SER A 89 -48.10 -52.79 -10.04
C SER A 89 -47.05 -53.57 -9.19
N HIS A 90 -47.44 -54.05 -7.99
CA HIS A 90 -46.64 -54.79 -6.97
C HIS A 90 -45.67 -53.96 -6.10
N GLY A 91 -45.66 -54.03 -4.75
CA GLY A 91 -46.71 -54.46 -3.83
C GLY A 91 -46.28 -55.47 -2.74
N ASN A 92 -46.23 -55.02 -1.48
CA ASN A 92 -46.54 -55.83 -0.30
C ASN A 92 -47.03 -54.90 0.84
N ALA A 93 -47.87 -55.39 1.76
CA ALA A 93 -48.54 -54.55 2.77
C ALA A 93 -48.86 -55.29 4.08
N THR A 94 -48.76 -54.56 5.20
CA THR A 94 -49.29 -54.93 6.53
C THR A 94 -49.89 -53.69 7.20
N VAL A 95 -50.83 -53.86 8.13
CA VAL A 95 -51.92 -52.89 8.39
C VAL A 95 -51.96 -52.37 9.84
N HIS A 96 -52.35 -51.08 9.99
CA HIS A 96 -53.01 -50.33 11.09
C HIS A 96 -53.20 -50.95 12.51
N PRO A 97 -53.25 -50.15 13.61
CA PRO A 97 -54.22 -49.06 13.74
C PRO A 97 -53.79 -47.73 14.39
N THR A 98 -54.71 -46.77 14.33
CA THR A 98 -54.63 -45.36 14.77
C THR A 98 -54.79 -45.17 16.28
N SER A 99 -54.21 -44.10 16.85
CA SER A 99 -54.67 -43.51 18.12
C SER A 99 -54.47 -41.97 18.13
N ASN A 100 -55.08 -41.28 19.08
CA ASN A 100 -55.36 -39.84 19.02
C ASN A 100 -54.39 -38.95 19.82
N SER A 101 -54.23 -37.72 19.30
CA SER A 101 -54.07 -36.42 20.00
C SER A 101 -53.51 -36.37 21.43
N THR A 102 -52.40 -35.64 21.61
CA THR A 102 -52.08 -34.86 22.82
C THR A 102 -51.16 -33.70 22.43
N ALA A 103 -51.33 -32.53 23.06
CA ALA A 103 -50.58 -31.31 22.73
C ALA A 103 -49.24 -31.21 23.48
N THR A 104 -48.22 -30.58 22.86
CA THR A 104 -46.93 -30.27 23.51
C THR A 104 -46.51 -28.83 23.22
N SER A 105 -45.91 -28.18 24.23
CA SER A 105 -45.52 -26.77 24.30
C SER A 105 -44.78 -26.21 23.06
N PRO A 106 -44.98 -24.93 22.70
CA PRO A 106 -44.04 -24.23 21.82
C PRO A 106 -42.67 -24.12 22.51
N GLY A 107 -41.60 -24.51 21.80
CA GLY A 107 -40.24 -24.36 22.28
C GLY A 107 -39.77 -22.91 22.17
N ILE A 108 -39.21 -22.36 23.25
CA ILE A 108 -38.62 -21.02 23.24
C ILE A 108 -37.23 -21.13 22.59
N THR A 109 -37.10 -20.68 21.35
CA THR A 109 -35.81 -20.52 20.68
C THR A 109 -35.07 -19.32 21.28
N THR A 110 -34.30 -19.53 22.34
CA THR A 110 -33.36 -18.52 22.84
C THR A 110 -32.27 -18.28 21.80
N SER A 111 -32.29 -17.08 21.20
CA SER A 111 -31.16 -16.58 20.41
C SER A 111 -29.89 -16.58 21.28
N PRO A 112 -28.71 -16.91 20.73
CA PRO A 112 -27.47 -16.70 21.47
C PRO A 112 -27.29 -15.21 21.76
N GLU A 113 -26.97 -14.91 23.03
CA GLU A 113 -26.58 -13.58 23.49
C GLU A 113 -25.37 -13.09 22.68
N PRO A 114 -25.36 -11.85 22.16
CA PRO A 114 -24.16 -11.28 21.53
C PRO A 114 -22.99 -11.28 22.52
N GLY A 115 -21.87 -11.90 22.13
CA GLY A 115 -20.66 -11.88 22.95
C GLY A 115 -20.17 -10.45 23.22
N PRO A 116 -19.46 -10.22 24.36
CA PRO A 116 -19.00 -8.88 24.72
C PRO A 116 -18.11 -8.28 23.63
N PRO A 117 -18.18 -6.95 23.39
CA PRO A 117 -17.48 -6.30 22.30
C PRO A 117 -15.96 -6.49 22.39
N PRO A 118 -15.25 -6.60 21.25
CA PRO A 118 -13.81 -6.79 21.24
C PRO A 118 -13.08 -5.59 21.87
N PRO A 119 -11.88 -5.78 22.44
CA PRO A 119 -11.16 -4.68 23.07
C PRO A 119 -10.89 -3.50 22.12
N SER A 120 -10.99 -2.29 22.66
CA SER A 120 -10.50 -1.08 22.02
C SER A 120 -8.97 -1.13 21.86
N PRO A 121 -8.37 -0.47 20.85
CA PRO A 121 -6.91 -0.36 20.73
C PRO A 121 -6.29 0.14 22.04
N GLY A 122 -5.32 -0.62 22.57
CA GLY A 122 -4.52 -0.17 23.71
C GLY A 122 -3.66 1.04 23.34
N PRO A 123 -3.17 1.81 24.33
CA PRO A 123 -2.34 2.98 24.07
C PRO A 123 -1.12 2.62 23.19
N THR A 124 -0.91 3.42 22.15
CA THR A 124 0.17 3.26 21.17
C THR A 124 1.53 3.19 21.88
N PRO A 125 2.37 2.17 21.61
CA PRO A 125 3.73 2.10 22.16
C PRO A 125 4.58 3.33 21.80
N GLY A 126 5.65 3.59 22.55
CA GLY A 126 6.57 4.67 22.21
C GLY A 126 7.13 4.49 20.78
N SER A 127 7.43 5.59 20.07
CA SER A 127 7.73 5.57 18.63
C SER A 127 8.94 4.72 18.20
N LYS A 128 9.79 4.26 19.14
CA LYS A 128 10.82 3.24 18.90
C LYS A 128 10.40 1.82 19.28
N GLU A 129 9.50 1.66 20.26
CA GLU A 129 8.96 0.37 20.71
C GLU A 129 7.89 -0.18 19.75
N ALA A 130 7.32 0.68 18.91
CA ALA A 130 6.37 0.32 17.87
C ALA A 130 7.01 -0.32 16.62
N ILE A 131 8.35 -0.29 16.48
CA ILE A 131 9.05 -0.92 15.36
C ILE A 131 9.28 -2.39 15.69
N GLY A 132 8.58 -3.29 14.98
CA GLY A 132 8.80 -4.73 15.08
C GLY A 132 9.91 -5.22 14.17
N ASP A 133 10.42 -6.42 14.48
CA ASP A 133 11.39 -7.16 13.67
C ASP A 133 10.91 -8.62 13.55
N TYR A 134 10.24 -8.91 12.44
CA TYR A 134 9.50 -10.14 12.22
C TYR A 134 10.30 -11.04 11.27
N MET A 135 11.01 -12.03 11.82
CA MET A 135 11.83 -12.99 11.07
C MET A 135 11.20 -14.39 11.08
N TRP A 136 11.28 -15.09 9.95
CA TRP A 136 10.97 -16.52 9.86
C TRP A 136 12.14 -17.31 9.27
N HIS A 137 12.33 -18.52 9.81
CA HIS A 137 13.37 -19.47 9.40
C HIS A 137 12.74 -20.72 8.79
N ASN A 138 13.37 -21.25 7.73
CA ASN A 138 13.11 -22.59 7.23
C ASN A 138 14.17 -23.53 7.81
N GLY A 139 13.82 -24.28 8.85
CA GLY A 139 14.79 -24.99 9.68
C GLY A 139 15.76 -24.01 10.35
N SER A 140 17.06 -24.16 10.12
CA SER A 140 18.08 -23.22 10.61
C SER A 140 18.25 -21.97 9.75
N GLN A 141 17.80 -21.98 8.48
CA GLN A 141 18.08 -20.90 7.53
C GLN A 141 17.05 -19.77 7.64
N PRO A 142 17.43 -18.52 7.95
CA PRO A 142 16.53 -17.37 7.86
C PRO A 142 16.10 -17.18 6.40
N CYS A 143 14.85 -16.78 6.15
CA CYS A 143 14.36 -16.69 4.76
C CYS A 143 13.37 -15.55 4.46
N VAL A 144 12.67 -15.02 5.47
CA VAL A 144 11.96 -13.74 5.33
C VAL A 144 12.13 -12.92 6.61
N ARG A 145 12.39 -11.63 6.46
CA ARG A 145 12.51 -10.66 7.55
C ARG A 145 11.82 -9.36 7.17
N LEU A 146 10.89 -8.91 8.00
CA LEU A 146 10.19 -7.63 7.90
C LEU A 146 10.46 -6.82 9.18
N GLN A 147 11.17 -5.70 9.06
CA GLN A 147 11.38 -4.74 10.14
C GLN A 147 10.58 -3.46 9.81
N ALA A 148 9.56 -3.14 10.60
CA ALA A 148 8.70 -1.98 10.40
C ALA A 148 7.88 -1.66 11.66
N GLN A 149 7.54 -0.37 11.85
CA GLN A 149 6.33 -0.02 12.58
C GLN A 149 5.15 -0.15 11.61
N ILE A 150 4.14 -0.93 11.99
CA ILE A 150 2.98 -1.22 11.15
C ILE A 150 1.76 -0.50 11.71
N GLN A 151 1.12 0.34 10.89
CA GLN A 151 -0.18 0.97 11.20
C GLN A 151 -1.27 0.39 10.30
N ILE A 152 -2.37 -0.02 10.92
CA ILE A 152 -3.53 -0.64 10.27
C ILE A 152 -4.62 0.42 10.15
N HIS A 153 -5.03 0.76 8.93
CA HIS A 153 -5.98 1.84 8.64
C HIS A 153 -7.27 1.26 8.06
N VAL A 154 -8.40 1.56 8.71
CA VAL A 154 -9.72 1.00 8.40
C VAL A 154 -10.75 2.11 8.32
N LEU A 155 -11.48 2.22 7.21
CA LEU A 155 -12.69 3.05 7.12
C LEU A 155 -13.85 2.23 7.65
N TYR A 156 -14.52 2.72 8.70
CA TYR A 156 -15.60 2.00 9.37
C TYR A 156 -16.88 2.86 9.49
N PRO A 157 -18.08 2.23 9.40
CA PRO A 157 -19.35 2.91 9.61
C PRO A 157 -19.57 3.25 11.09
N THR A 158 -20.13 4.44 11.32
CA THR A 158 -20.39 4.99 12.66
C THR A 158 -21.88 4.98 13.01
N GLN A 159 -22.19 5.04 14.30
CA GLN A 159 -23.56 5.11 14.83
C GLN A 159 -24.30 6.38 14.39
N ASP A 160 -23.58 7.46 14.03
CA ASP A 160 -24.19 8.70 13.52
C ASP A 160 -24.53 8.61 12.00
N GLY A 161 -24.31 7.46 11.35
CA GLY A 161 -24.60 7.22 9.93
C GLY A 161 -23.51 7.66 8.94
N GLY A 162 -22.42 8.27 9.42
CA GLY A 162 -21.23 8.59 8.61
C GLY A 162 -20.14 7.50 8.69
N GLU A 163 -19.05 7.69 7.97
CA GLU A 163 -17.85 6.83 8.03
C GLU A 163 -16.68 7.57 8.71
N MET A 164 -15.78 6.83 9.37
CA MET A 164 -14.59 7.38 10.01
C MET A 164 -13.37 6.48 9.80
N TRP A 165 -12.17 7.06 9.67
CA TRP A 165 -10.92 6.31 9.65
C TRP A 165 -10.46 5.94 11.07
N GLY A 166 -10.30 4.65 11.32
CA GLY A 166 -9.68 4.07 12.50
C GLY A 166 -8.24 3.69 12.19
N VAL A 167 -7.32 4.04 13.09
CA VAL A 167 -5.90 3.70 12.99
C VAL A 167 -5.49 2.92 14.23
N SER A 168 -4.77 1.81 14.04
CA SER A 168 -4.18 1.04 15.13
C SER A 168 -2.74 0.66 14.80
N VAL A 169 -1.83 0.83 15.75
CA VAL A 169 -0.43 0.43 15.61
C VAL A 169 -0.25 -1.00 16.10
N LEU A 170 0.35 -1.86 15.29
CA LEU A 170 0.64 -3.24 15.67
C LEU A 170 1.69 -3.28 16.78
N ASN A 171 1.39 -3.99 17.87
CA ASN A 171 2.32 -4.15 18.99
C ASN A 171 3.23 -5.38 18.73
N PRO A 172 4.55 -5.21 18.50
CA PRO A 172 5.42 -6.33 18.17
C PRO A 172 5.54 -7.34 19.32
N ASN A 173 5.55 -6.87 20.57
CA ASN A 173 5.65 -7.71 21.77
C ASN A 173 4.40 -8.58 22.02
N LYS A 174 3.31 -8.35 21.28
CA LYS A 174 2.10 -9.19 21.28
C LYS A 174 1.85 -9.92 19.95
N THR A 175 2.80 -9.86 19.02
CA THR A 175 2.68 -10.44 17.67
C THR A 175 3.52 -11.71 17.55
N LYS A 176 2.91 -12.81 17.13
CA LYS A 176 3.57 -14.08 16.79
C LYS A 176 3.85 -14.12 15.29
N VAL A 177 5.02 -14.62 14.92
CA VAL A 177 5.46 -14.76 13.52
C VAL A 177 5.34 -16.22 13.09
N GLN A 178 4.81 -16.44 11.90
CA GLN A 178 4.78 -17.71 11.17
C GLN A 178 5.12 -17.46 9.69
N GLY A 179 5.39 -18.50 8.92
CA GLY A 179 5.62 -18.37 7.48
C GLY A 179 6.06 -19.66 6.80
N SER A 180 6.41 -19.54 5.52
CA SER A 180 7.15 -20.56 4.78
C SER A 180 7.92 -19.91 3.62
N CYS A 181 8.87 -20.65 3.07
CA CYS A 181 9.72 -20.28 1.94
C CYS A 181 9.79 -21.40 0.89
N GLU A 182 8.74 -22.20 0.78
CA GLU A 182 8.71 -23.33 -0.15
C GLU A 182 8.58 -22.85 -1.60
N GLY A 183 9.58 -23.17 -2.41
CA GLY A 183 9.65 -22.77 -3.82
C GLY A 183 9.69 -21.26 -4.03
N ALA A 184 8.94 -20.79 -5.03
CA ALA A 184 8.95 -19.39 -5.49
C ALA A 184 8.02 -18.44 -4.69
N HIS A 185 7.32 -18.93 -3.66
CA HIS A 185 6.27 -18.16 -2.96
C HIS A 185 6.47 -18.02 -1.44
N PRO A 186 7.52 -17.31 -0.98
CA PRO A 186 7.70 -16.97 0.43
C PRO A 186 6.52 -16.20 1.02
N HIS A 187 6.18 -16.45 2.27
CA HIS A 187 5.13 -15.71 2.96
C HIS A 187 5.40 -15.55 4.46
N LEU A 188 4.82 -14.50 5.04
CA LEU A 188 4.93 -14.12 6.44
C LEU A 188 3.51 -13.89 7.01
N LEU A 189 3.21 -14.57 8.10
CA LEU A 189 1.96 -14.44 8.86
C LEU A 189 2.28 -13.81 10.22
N LEU A 190 1.68 -12.65 10.50
CA LEU A 190 1.75 -11.96 11.79
C LEU A 190 0.41 -12.12 12.51
N SER A 191 0.36 -12.95 13.55
CA SER A 191 -0.85 -13.19 14.35
C SER A 191 -0.77 -12.44 15.69
N PHE A 192 -1.81 -11.69 16.04
CA PHE A 192 -1.88 -10.83 17.22
C PHE A 192 -3.27 -10.95 17.89
N PRO A 193 -3.50 -10.44 19.12
CA PRO A 193 -4.72 -10.74 19.88
C PRO A 193 -6.04 -10.34 19.23
N TYR A 194 -5.98 -9.47 18.22
CA TYR A 194 -7.15 -8.89 17.54
C TYR A 194 -7.22 -9.30 16.06
N GLY A 195 -6.36 -10.19 15.57
CA GLY A 195 -6.37 -10.55 14.15
C GLY A 195 -5.06 -11.10 13.60
N GLN A 196 -4.95 -11.07 12.27
CA GLN A 196 -3.77 -11.50 11.55
C GLN A 196 -3.53 -10.72 10.25
N LEU A 197 -2.25 -10.49 9.93
CA LEU A 197 -1.78 -9.97 8.65
C LEU A 197 -1.01 -11.07 7.92
N ARG A 198 -1.34 -11.31 6.66
CA ARG A 198 -0.64 -12.25 5.76
C ARG A 198 0.02 -11.47 4.64
N PHE A 199 1.33 -11.58 4.52
CA PHE A 199 2.13 -11.01 3.44
C PHE A 199 2.64 -12.17 2.56
N GLY A 200 2.26 -12.18 1.28
CA GLY A 200 2.68 -13.18 0.30
C GLY A 200 3.56 -12.55 -0.77
N PHE A 201 4.71 -13.16 -1.00
CA PHE A 201 5.74 -12.70 -1.92
C PHE A 201 5.92 -13.68 -3.07
N LYS A 202 6.27 -13.16 -4.24
CA LYS A 202 6.56 -13.95 -5.43
C LYS A 202 7.94 -13.61 -5.96
N GLN A 203 8.75 -14.65 -6.17
CA GLN A 203 10.02 -14.54 -6.88
C GLN A 203 9.75 -14.63 -8.39
N ASP A 204 10.29 -13.67 -9.15
CA ASP A 204 10.36 -13.68 -10.60
C ASP A 204 11.81 -13.94 -11.01
N PRO A 205 12.18 -15.19 -11.36
CA PRO A 205 13.56 -15.54 -11.70
C PRO A 205 13.98 -15.01 -13.09
N ILE A 206 13.04 -14.60 -13.94
CA ILE A 206 13.32 -14.04 -15.27
C ILE A 206 13.77 -12.59 -15.12
N GLN A 207 13.10 -11.83 -14.25
CA GLN A 207 13.46 -10.45 -13.90
C GLN A 207 14.50 -10.36 -12.76
N SER A 208 14.81 -11.48 -12.10
CA SER A 208 15.68 -11.58 -10.91
C SER A 208 15.23 -10.66 -9.75
N VAL A 209 13.91 -10.63 -9.48
CA VAL A 209 13.30 -9.81 -8.42
C VAL A 209 12.38 -10.63 -7.52
N VAL A 210 12.11 -10.10 -6.33
CA VAL A 210 11.01 -10.52 -5.46
C VAL A 210 10.11 -9.32 -5.19
N TYR A 211 8.80 -9.52 -5.17
CA TYR A 211 7.80 -8.49 -4.84
C TYR A 211 6.67 -9.08 -4.01
N MET A 212 5.94 -8.23 -3.29
CA MET A 212 4.71 -8.61 -2.62
C MET A 212 3.59 -8.72 -3.66
N ASN A 213 3.05 -9.93 -3.82
CA ASN A 213 1.99 -10.22 -4.79
C ASN A 213 0.63 -10.43 -4.13
N TYR A 214 0.62 -10.81 -2.85
CA TYR A 214 -0.57 -11.07 -2.07
C TYR A 214 -0.46 -10.38 -0.72
N MET A 215 -1.54 -9.77 -0.26
CA MET A 215 -1.70 -9.40 1.13
C MET A 215 -3.14 -9.62 1.56
N ALA A 216 -3.33 -10.12 2.78
CA ALA A 216 -4.64 -10.24 3.40
C ALA A 216 -4.60 -9.86 4.88
N VAL A 217 -5.77 -9.47 5.38
CA VAL A 217 -5.98 -9.07 6.77
C VAL A 217 -7.32 -9.57 7.27
N GLU A 218 -7.32 -10.05 8.50
CA GLU A 218 -8.49 -10.35 9.31
C GLU A 218 -8.30 -9.59 10.63
N TYR A 219 -9.22 -8.72 11.01
CA TYR A 219 -9.02 -7.79 12.13
C TYR A 219 -10.33 -7.52 12.86
N ASN A 220 -10.38 -7.81 14.16
CA ASN A 220 -11.56 -7.72 15.01
C ASN A 220 -11.27 -6.76 16.19
N VAL A 221 -11.78 -5.53 16.11
CA VAL A 221 -11.45 -4.42 17.01
C VAL A 221 -12.63 -3.47 17.21
N SER A 222 -12.72 -2.88 18.40
CA SER A 222 -13.69 -1.81 18.68
C SER A 222 -13.10 -0.43 18.39
N PHE A 223 -13.49 0.21 17.28
CA PHE A 223 -13.24 1.65 17.09
C PHE A 223 -14.35 2.51 17.73
N PRO A 224 -14.05 3.77 18.14
CA PRO A 224 -15.04 4.66 18.76
C PRO A 224 -16.27 4.89 17.86
N LYS A 225 -17.48 4.84 18.42
CA LYS A 225 -18.76 4.95 17.69
C LYS A 225 -18.98 3.92 16.55
N ALA A 226 -18.16 2.89 16.38
CA ALA A 226 -18.35 1.93 15.30
C ALA A 226 -19.69 1.17 15.43
N THR A 227 -20.27 0.79 14.30
CA THR A 227 -21.37 -0.19 14.21
C THR A 227 -20.90 -1.59 13.79
N GLN A 228 -19.66 -1.69 13.31
CA GLN A 228 -19.00 -2.92 12.87
C GLN A 228 -17.64 -3.06 13.57
N TRP A 229 -17.29 -4.30 13.93
CA TRP A 229 -16.10 -4.62 14.74
C TRP A 229 -15.12 -5.55 14.00
N THR A 230 -15.65 -6.38 13.10
CA THR A 230 -14.86 -7.33 12.30
C THR A 230 -14.64 -6.78 10.90
N PHE A 231 -13.39 -6.70 10.48
CA PHE A 231 -12.92 -6.20 9.20
C PHE A 231 -12.04 -7.23 8.52
N SER A 232 -12.18 -7.39 7.21
CA SER A 232 -11.29 -8.23 6.41
C SER A 232 -11.12 -7.64 5.01
N ALA A 233 -9.92 -7.80 4.47
CA ALA A 233 -9.58 -7.39 3.11
C ALA A 233 -8.48 -8.29 2.55
N GLN A 234 -8.43 -8.44 1.23
CA GLN A 234 -7.30 -9.08 0.56
C GLN A 234 -7.09 -8.52 -0.83
N ASN A 235 -5.84 -8.49 -1.27
CA ASN A 235 -5.45 -8.14 -2.63
C ASN A 235 -4.39 -9.16 -3.10
N SER A 236 -4.67 -9.86 -4.21
CA SER A 236 -3.82 -10.91 -4.80
C SER A 236 -3.12 -10.48 -6.10
N SER A 237 -3.17 -9.18 -6.40
CA SER A 237 -2.66 -8.58 -7.65
C SER A 237 -1.67 -7.45 -7.36
N LEU A 238 -1.05 -7.45 -6.17
CA LEU A 238 -0.05 -6.46 -5.76
C LEU A 238 1.25 -6.61 -6.57
N ARG A 239 2.05 -5.54 -6.64
CA ARG A 239 3.45 -5.61 -7.14
C ARG A 239 4.39 -4.74 -6.32
N ASP A 240 4.07 -4.64 -5.04
CA ASP A 240 4.63 -3.67 -4.12
C ASP A 240 5.90 -4.19 -3.45
N LEU A 241 6.67 -3.28 -2.85
CA LEU A 241 7.89 -3.58 -2.09
C LEU A 241 8.94 -4.37 -2.91
N GLN A 242 8.94 -4.20 -4.23
CA GLN A 242 9.80 -4.94 -5.16
C GLN A 242 11.29 -4.61 -4.95
N ALA A 243 12.11 -5.66 -4.79
CA ALA A 243 13.57 -5.57 -4.75
C ALA A 243 14.23 -6.67 -5.62
N PRO A 244 15.50 -6.48 -6.05
CA PRO A 244 16.29 -7.57 -6.65
C PRO A 244 16.45 -8.75 -5.68
N LEU A 245 16.59 -9.96 -6.22
CA LEU A 245 16.89 -11.15 -5.41
C LEU A 245 18.21 -10.97 -4.63
N GLY A 246 18.22 -11.42 -3.37
CA GLY A 246 19.36 -11.24 -2.45
C GLY A 246 19.51 -9.82 -1.86
N GLN A 247 18.69 -8.85 -2.27
CA GLN A 247 18.69 -7.48 -1.75
C GLN A 247 17.48 -7.22 -0.85
N SER A 248 17.65 -6.32 0.13
CA SER A 248 16.57 -5.85 1.00
C SER A 248 15.88 -4.62 0.39
N PHE A 249 14.56 -4.59 0.37
CA PHE A 249 13.79 -3.37 0.13
C PHE A 249 13.88 -2.47 1.36
N SER A 250 14.17 -1.18 1.19
CA SER A 250 14.16 -0.20 2.27
C SER A 250 13.36 1.04 1.87
N CYS A 251 12.54 1.56 2.78
CA CYS A 251 11.77 2.79 2.56
C CYS A 251 11.46 3.48 3.88
N ARG A 252 11.52 4.82 3.93
CA ARG A 252 11.13 5.56 5.14
C ARG A 252 9.67 5.32 5.52
N ASN A 253 8.76 5.49 4.56
CA ASN A 253 7.33 5.21 4.68
C ASN A 253 6.86 4.53 3.38
N ALA A 254 6.13 3.42 3.47
CA ALA A 254 5.38 2.83 2.36
C ALA A 254 3.93 2.57 2.79
N SER A 255 2.97 2.73 1.88
CA SER A 255 1.55 2.46 2.14
C SER A 255 1.03 1.41 1.15
N ILE A 256 0.23 0.46 1.62
CA ILE A 256 -0.25 -0.70 0.87
C ILE A 256 -1.78 -0.74 0.92
N THR A 257 -2.43 -0.55 -0.23
CA THR A 257 -3.91 -0.52 -0.32
C THR A 257 -4.47 -1.90 -0.66
N LEU A 258 -5.30 -2.44 0.24
CA LEU A 258 -6.00 -3.72 0.02
C LEU A 258 -7.39 -3.49 -0.56
N SER A 259 -8.08 -2.43 -0.13
CA SER A 259 -9.38 -1.99 -0.62
C SER A 259 -9.53 -0.46 -0.44
N PRO A 260 -10.57 0.19 -0.99
CA PRO A 260 -10.87 1.59 -0.69
C PRO A 260 -11.09 1.87 0.81
N THR A 261 -11.48 0.85 1.58
CA THR A 261 -11.73 0.91 3.02
C THR A 261 -10.56 0.42 3.88
N PHE A 262 -9.47 -0.08 3.30
CA PHE A 262 -8.39 -0.73 4.04
C PHE A 262 -7.01 -0.50 3.43
N HIS A 263 -6.11 0.12 4.20
CA HIS A 263 -4.68 0.23 3.86
C HIS A 263 -3.78 -0.05 5.05
N LEU A 264 -2.50 -0.31 4.77
CA LEU A 264 -1.46 -0.55 5.77
C LEU A 264 -0.28 0.40 5.55
N ASP A 265 0.08 1.17 6.57
CA ASP A 265 1.26 2.02 6.57
C ASP A 265 2.44 1.31 7.25
N LEU A 266 3.53 1.16 6.50
CA LEU A 266 4.78 0.51 6.88
C LEU A 266 5.85 1.60 7.06
N LEU A 267 6.08 1.98 8.32
CA LEU A 267 7.02 3.02 8.70
C LEU A 267 8.37 2.43 9.11
N PHE A 268 9.46 3.09 8.73
CA PHE A 268 10.85 2.64 8.89
C PHE A 268 11.10 1.26 8.27
N LEU A 269 10.44 0.99 7.14
CA LEU A 269 10.38 -0.31 6.49
C LEU A 269 11.75 -0.78 5.99
N LYS A 270 12.14 -1.98 6.43
CA LYS A 270 13.10 -2.85 5.74
C LYS A 270 12.48 -4.24 5.58
N LEU A 271 12.57 -4.79 4.38
CA LEU A 271 12.01 -6.10 4.05
C LEU A 271 13.03 -6.87 3.21
N GLN A 272 13.20 -8.15 3.50
CA GLN A 272 13.78 -9.08 2.54
C GLN A 272 12.97 -10.38 2.59
N ALA A 273 12.51 -10.84 1.43
CA ALA A 273 11.56 -11.94 1.30
C ALA A 273 12.08 -13.08 0.39
N ALA A 274 13.39 -13.12 0.14
CA ALA A 274 14.08 -14.22 -0.52
C ALA A 274 15.59 -14.12 -0.23
N GLN A 275 16.28 -15.26 -0.24
CA GLN A 275 17.75 -15.34 -0.26
C GLN A 275 18.43 -14.50 0.85
N LEU A 276 17.98 -14.64 2.10
CA LEU A 276 18.64 -13.99 3.23
C LEU A 276 20.04 -14.59 3.45
N PRO A 277 21.04 -13.77 3.82
CA PRO A 277 22.27 -14.26 4.42
C PRO A 277 21.97 -15.18 5.61
N SER A 278 22.73 -16.27 5.78
CA SER A 278 22.57 -17.24 6.86
C SER A 278 22.72 -16.64 8.27
N THR A 279 23.33 -15.46 8.38
CA THR A 279 23.42 -14.65 9.61
C THR A 279 22.11 -13.90 9.96
N GLY A 280 21.09 -13.96 9.12
CA GLY A 280 19.79 -13.29 9.31
C GLY A 280 19.81 -11.77 9.11
N VAL A 281 20.97 -11.16 8.86
CA VAL A 281 21.08 -9.72 8.55
C VAL A 281 20.47 -9.43 7.18
N PHE A 282 19.98 -8.20 6.98
CA PHE A 282 19.55 -7.76 5.65
C PHE A 282 20.75 -7.71 4.69
N GLY A 283 20.53 -8.13 3.44
CA GLY A 283 21.45 -7.93 2.32
C GLY A 283 21.49 -6.47 1.84
N PRO A 284 22.20 -6.17 0.74
CA PRO A 284 22.31 -4.81 0.20
C PRO A 284 20.95 -4.12 0.03
N SER A 285 20.88 -2.82 0.33
CA SER A 285 19.63 -2.08 0.43
C SER A 285 19.21 -1.43 -0.89
N PHE A 286 18.08 -1.88 -1.45
CA PHE A 286 17.37 -1.24 -2.54
C PHE A 286 16.35 -0.23 -2.01
N SER A 287 16.68 1.07 -2.08
CA SER A 287 15.82 2.14 -1.58
C SER A 287 14.68 2.50 -2.54
N CYS A 288 13.47 2.65 -1.98
CA CYS A 288 12.23 2.99 -2.69
C CYS A 288 12.29 4.35 -3.43
N PRO A 289 11.42 4.58 -4.44
CA PRO A 289 11.43 5.83 -5.21
C PRO A 289 11.18 7.09 -4.36
N SER A 290 10.27 7.03 -3.39
CA SER A 290 9.88 8.17 -2.56
C SER A 290 11.06 8.80 -1.80
N ASP A 291 11.99 7.98 -1.30
CA ASP A 291 13.20 8.47 -0.62
C ASP A 291 14.21 9.08 -1.61
N ARG A 292 14.20 8.66 -2.88
CA ARG A 292 15.02 9.25 -3.95
C ARG A 292 14.48 10.58 -4.45
N SER A 293 13.18 10.82 -4.34
CA SER A 293 12.51 12.04 -4.84
C SER A 293 13.02 13.34 -4.20
N ILE A 294 13.67 13.30 -3.04
CA ILE A 294 14.32 14.48 -2.41
C ILE A 294 15.67 14.80 -3.07
N LEU A 295 16.40 13.78 -3.57
CA LEU A 295 17.71 13.97 -4.19
C LEU A 295 17.61 14.62 -5.58
N LEU A 296 16.56 14.34 -6.35
CA LEU A 296 16.44 14.85 -7.72
C LEU A 296 16.32 16.39 -7.78
N PRO A 297 15.44 17.07 -7.01
CA PRO A 297 15.42 18.54 -6.94
C PRO A 297 16.73 19.13 -6.41
N LEU A 298 17.38 18.46 -5.44
CA LEU A 298 18.66 18.91 -4.89
C LEU A 298 19.77 18.90 -5.95
N ILE A 299 19.88 17.83 -6.74
CA ILE A 299 20.83 17.70 -7.86
C ILE A 299 20.55 18.78 -8.92
N ILE A 300 19.28 18.99 -9.29
CA ILE A 300 18.87 20.03 -10.25
C ILE A 300 19.27 21.43 -9.74
N GLY A 301 19.02 21.73 -8.46
CA GLY A 301 19.41 23.00 -7.84
C GLY A 301 20.92 23.24 -7.84
N LEU A 302 21.71 22.22 -7.52
CA LEU A 302 23.19 22.29 -7.57
C LEU A 302 23.72 22.50 -8.99
N VAL A 303 23.14 21.83 -10.00
CA VAL A 303 23.51 22.02 -11.42
C VAL A 303 23.16 23.44 -11.89
N LEU A 304 21.96 23.95 -11.56
CA LEU A 304 21.56 25.32 -11.91
C LEU A 304 22.47 26.38 -11.26
N LEU A 305 22.86 26.19 -9.99
CA LEU A 305 23.79 27.08 -9.30
C LEU A 305 25.20 27.04 -9.91
N GLY A 306 25.67 25.85 -10.31
CA GLY A 306 26.94 25.69 -11.03
C GLY A 306 26.95 26.38 -12.39
N LEU A 307 25.86 26.27 -13.16
CA LEU A 307 25.72 26.97 -14.45
C LEU A 307 25.64 28.50 -14.27
N LEU A 308 24.91 28.98 -13.25
CA LEU A 308 24.81 30.42 -12.97
C LEU A 308 26.18 31.02 -12.59
N THR A 309 26.94 30.34 -11.72
CA THR A 309 28.28 30.80 -11.33
C THR A 309 29.27 30.76 -12.51
N LEU A 310 29.19 29.76 -13.40
CA LEU A 310 29.97 29.73 -14.64
C LEU A 310 29.67 30.91 -15.57
N VAL A 311 28.39 31.24 -15.77
CA VAL A 311 27.96 32.40 -16.58
C VAL A 311 28.44 33.71 -15.97
N LEU A 312 28.34 33.88 -14.65
CA LEU A 312 28.84 35.06 -13.93
C LEU A 312 30.37 35.19 -14.07
N VAL A 313 31.13 34.11 -13.93
CA VAL A 313 32.59 34.13 -14.13
C VAL A 313 32.95 34.51 -15.57
N ALA A 314 32.28 33.93 -16.57
CA ALA A 314 32.51 34.28 -17.98
C ALA A 314 32.19 35.76 -18.26
N PHE A 315 31.06 36.26 -17.75
CA PHE A 315 30.68 37.67 -17.83
C PHE A 315 31.70 38.60 -17.15
N CYS A 316 32.19 38.25 -15.96
CA CYS A 316 33.22 38.99 -15.24
C CYS A 316 34.62 38.93 -15.90
N ILE A 317 34.86 38.00 -16.83
CA ILE A 317 36.06 37.96 -17.67
C ILE A 317 35.85 38.86 -18.90
N VAL A 318 34.73 38.70 -19.61
CA VAL A 318 34.40 39.48 -20.83
C VAL A 318 34.20 40.97 -20.54
N ARG A 319 33.71 41.35 -19.35
CA ARG A 319 33.57 42.75 -18.92
C ARG A 319 34.78 43.32 -18.20
N ARG A 320 35.94 42.65 -18.18
CA ARG A 320 37.18 43.35 -17.80
C ARG A 320 37.51 44.37 -18.89
N PRO A 321 37.63 45.67 -18.59
CA PRO A 321 38.08 46.62 -19.58
C PRO A 321 39.49 46.23 -20.06
N PRO A 322 39.81 46.41 -21.36
CA PRO A 322 41.18 46.22 -21.83
C PRO A 322 42.08 47.16 -21.02
N SER A 323 43.18 46.62 -20.47
CA SER A 323 44.16 47.44 -19.76
C SER A 323 44.65 48.54 -20.68
N THR A 324 44.48 49.80 -20.27
CA THR A 324 44.88 50.95 -21.08
C THR A 324 46.35 50.84 -21.44
N TYR A 325 46.65 50.72 -22.74
CA TYR A 325 48.02 50.81 -23.21
C TYR A 325 48.51 52.23 -22.94
N GLN A 326 49.51 52.35 -22.06
CA GLN A 326 50.22 53.60 -21.84
C GLN A 326 51.24 53.77 -22.99
N PRO A 327 51.07 54.77 -23.88
CA PRO A 327 52.08 55.05 -24.89
C PRO A 327 53.38 55.56 -24.22
N LEU A 328 54.52 55.28 -24.87
CA LEU A 328 55.84 55.80 -24.51
C LEU A 328 55.99 57.26 -24.98
#